data_AF-A0A2K3M807-F1
#
_entry.id   AF-A0A2K3M807-F1
#
_cell.length_a   1.000
_cell.length_b   1.000
_cell.length_c   1.000
_cell.angle_alpha   90.00
_cell.angle_beta   90.00
_cell.angle_gamma   90.00
#
_symmetry.space_group_name_H-M   'P 1'
#
loop_
_entity.id
_entity.type
_entity.pdbx_description
1 polymer ?
#
loop_
_entity_poly.entity_id
_entity_poly.type
_entity_poly.pdbx_seq_one_letter_code
_entity_poly.pdbx_strand_id
1 'polypeptide(L)'
;WIQAATVFDIYYYYFHNHREYITNKSEDAKCSIDLPGLSFSLKIHDLPSFLLASNVYTFALPSFKEHLQILDEETNPRVLVNTVEEFESDALKDVDVGKIKMIPIGPLIPSAFLDGKDPSDTSSGGDVICVDSEDYHEWLDLKGESSVVYVSFGTLAILSKKQMDEIAWVPMVAFPQWTDQTTNAKLIEDVWKTGVRMDRDEDGIVKAEEIRRCLELVMGKGEKAEELRRNAKKWKSFARKAVKEGGSSDKNLRNFLHACYN
;
A
#
# COMPACT_ATOMS: atom_id res chain seq x y z
N TRP A 1 10.91 6.18 -1.22
CA TRP A 1 10.33 4.87 -0.90
C TRP A 1 8.98 4.75 -1.61
N ILE A 2 8.83 3.74 -2.48
CA ILE A 2 7.65 3.60 -3.35
C ILE A 2 6.61 2.59 -2.83
N GLN A 3 6.92 1.87 -1.75
CA GLN A 3 6.01 0.96 -1.06
C GLN A 3 5.38 1.67 0.16
N ALA A 4 4.53 0.97 0.91
CA ALA A 4 3.95 1.46 2.16
C ALA A 4 5.05 1.79 3.20
N ALA A 5 4.87 2.85 3.99
CA ALA A 5 5.81 3.24 5.05
C ALA A 5 6.04 2.10 6.06
N THR A 6 5.00 1.35 6.39
CA THR A 6 5.07 0.17 7.26
C THR A 6 6.09 -0.86 6.74
N VAL A 7 6.21 -1.03 5.43
CA VAL A 7 7.17 -1.96 4.81
C VAL A 7 8.59 -1.46 5.00
N PHE A 8 8.80 -0.13 4.97
CA PHE A 8 10.10 0.48 5.27
C PHE A 8 10.52 0.14 6.70
N ASP A 9 9.64 0.31 7.68
CA ASP A 9 9.93 -0.01 9.09
C ASP A 9 10.30 -1.48 9.28
N ILE A 10 9.55 -2.38 8.64
CA ILE A 10 9.84 -3.82 8.70
C ILE A 10 11.27 -4.11 8.21
N TYR A 11 11.66 -3.55 7.06
CA TYR A 11 13.04 -3.70 6.58
C TYR A 11 14.05 -3.02 7.50
N TYR A 12 13.77 -1.79 7.94
CA TYR A 12 14.64 -1.04 8.81
C TYR A 12 14.96 -1.85 10.09
N TYR A 13 13.95 -2.30 10.83
CA TYR A 13 14.16 -3.09 12.05
C TYR A 13 14.78 -4.44 11.77
N TYR A 14 14.42 -5.11 10.67
CA TYR A 14 15.07 -6.37 10.28
C TYR A 14 16.58 -6.20 10.09
N PHE A 15 17.03 -5.08 9.55
CA PHE A 15 18.46 -4.79 9.40
C PHE A 15 19.07 -4.09 10.62
N HIS A 16 18.26 -3.53 11.51
CA HIS A 16 18.64 -2.84 12.75
C HIS A 16 18.14 -3.58 14.00
N ASN A 17 18.95 -4.54 14.45
CA ASN A 17 18.82 -5.23 15.74
C ASN A 17 17.59 -6.12 15.95
N HIS A 18 16.68 -6.28 14.97
CA HIS A 18 15.52 -7.18 15.10
C HIS A 18 15.58 -8.40 14.19
N ARG A 19 16.69 -8.63 13.46
CA ARG A 19 16.85 -9.83 12.62
C ARG A 19 16.59 -11.12 13.39
N GLU A 20 17.32 -11.34 14.48
CA GLU A 20 17.20 -12.58 15.27
C GLU A 20 15.81 -12.71 15.89
N TYR A 21 15.24 -11.61 16.38
CA TYR A 21 13.88 -11.59 16.91
C TYR A 21 12.85 -12.03 15.86
N ILE A 22 12.89 -11.43 14.67
CA ILE A 22 11.98 -11.76 13.57
C ILE A 22 12.19 -13.20 13.10
N THR A 23 13.45 -13.63 12.94
CA THR A 23 13.78 -15.00 12.52
C THR A 23 13.31 -16.04 13.54
N ASN A 24 13.56 -15.85 14.83
CA ASN A 24 13.12 -16.79 15.87
C ASN A 24 11.59 -16.88 15.94
N LYS A 25 10.89 -15.74 15.77
CA LYS A 25 9.43 -15.70 15.73
C LYS A 25 8.86 -16.34 14.46
N SER A 26 9.63 -16.37 13.37
CA SER A 26 9.22 -17.00 12.11
C SER A 26 9.14 -18.53 12.16
N GLU A 27 9.79 -19.16 13.16
CA GLU A 27 9.79 -20.61 13.33
C GLU A 27 8.41 -21.16 13.79
N ASP A 28 7.59 -20.32 14.43
CA ASP A 28 6.22 -20.65 14.82
C ASP A 28 5.21 -19.72 14.13
N ALA A 29 4.43 -20.26 13.21
CA ALA A 29 3.42 -19.50 12.46
C ALA A 29 2.34 -18.85 13.34
N LYS A 30 2.20 -19.25 14.61
CA LYS A 30 1.26 -18.66 15.57
C LYS A 30 1.83 -17.45 16.30
N CYS A 31 3.14 -17.21 16.21
CA CYS A 31 3.78 -16.11 16.90
C CYS A 31 3.43 -14.75 16.29
N SER A 32 3.16 -13.78 17.16
CA SER A 32 3.11 -12.37 16.81
C SER A 32 4.52 -11.76 16.81
N ILE A 33 4.71 -10.82 15.87
CA ILE A 33 5.90 -10.00 15.70
C ILE A 33 5.47 -8.57 15.98
N ASP A 34 6.00 -8.03 17.07
CA ASP A 34 5.74 -6.66 17.50
C ASP A 34 6.96 -5.82 17.11
N LEU A 35 6.76 -4.82 16.27
CA LEU A 35 7.79 -3.86 15.91
C LEU A 35 7.56 -2.54 16.66
N PRO A 36 8.62 -1.83 17.05
CA PRO A 36 8.46 -0.52 17.67
C PRO A 36 7.69 0.44 16.74
N GLY A 37 6.94 1.38 17.33
CA GLY A 37 6.13 2.37 16.61
C GLY A 37 4.77 1.86 16.10
N LEU A 38 4.64 0.56 15.79
CA LEU A 38 3.39 0.00 15.27
C LEU A 38 2.40 -0.34 16.39
N SER A 39 1.14 0.12 16.28
CA SER A 39 0.08 -0.23 17.25
C SER A 39 -0.56 -1.60 17.03
N PHE A 40 -0.08 -2.34 16.02
CA PHE A 40 -0.58 -3.67 15.65
C PHE A 40 0.57 -4.65 15.50
N SER A 41 0.28 -5.92 15.79
CA SER A 41 1.23 -7.01 15.58
C SER A 41 1.13 -7.58 14.18
N LEU A 42 2.28 -7.98 13.65
CA LEU A 42 2.42 -8.73 12.41
C LEU A 42 2.48 -10.23 12.70
N LYS A 43 2.02 -11.06 11.76
CA LYS A 43 2.36 -12.49 11.72
C LYS A 43 3.43 -12.73 10.67
N ILE A 44 4.01 -13.93 10.66
CA ILE A 44 5.03 -14.29 9.66
C ILE A 44 4.52 -14.09 8.22
N HIS A 45 3.26 -14.45 7.94
CA HIS A 45 2.66 -14.28 6.61
C HIS A 45 2.25 -12.84 6.29
N ASP A 46 2.45 -11.89 7.20
CA ASP A 46 2.27 -10.45 6.97
C ASP A 46 3.59 -9.77 6.61
N LEU A 47 4.73 -10.42 6.81
CA LEU A 47 6.03 -9.87 6.44
C LEU A 47 6.19 -9.84 4.92
N PRO A 48 7.01 -8.89 4.39
CA PRO A 48 7.39 -8.90 3.00
C PRO A 48 8.00 -10.25 2.62
N SER A 49 7.59 -10.79 1.49
CA SER A 49 7.98 -12.15 1.12
C SER A 49 9.51 -12.30 1.03
N PHE A 50 10.27 -11.24 0.73
CA PHE A 50 11.75 -11.27 0.66
C PHE A 50 12.42 -11.62 2.00
N LEU A 51 11.71 -11.49 3.14
CA LEU A 51 12.19 -11.88 4.46
C LEU A 51 11.88 -13.35 4.80
N LEU A 52 11.04 -14.02 4.01
CA LEU A 52 10.61 -15.39 4.25
C LEU A 52 11.61 -16.39 3.66
N ALA A 53 11.94 -17.44 4.42
CA ALA A 53 12.85 -18.49 3.99
C ALA A 53 12.39 -19.24 2.73
N SER A 54 11.08 -19.26 2.48
CA SER A 54 10.45 -19.91 1.33
C SER A 54 10.54 -19.11 0.02
N ASN A 55 11.04 -17.87 0.05
CA ASN A 55 11.03 -17.01 -1.12
C ASN A 55 12.22 -17.27 -2.07
N VAL A 56 11.92 -17.48 -3.35
CA VAL A 56 12.92 -17.68 -4.42
C VAL A 56 13.66 -16.41 -4.85
N TYR A 57 13.21 -15.23 -4.40
CA TYR A 57 13.73 -13.92 -4.78
C TYR A 57 14.61 -13.26 -3.69
N THR A 58 15.33 -14.06 -2.91
CA THR A 58 16.26 -13.56 -1.86
C THR A 58 17.34 -12.62 -2.39
N PHE A 59 17.61 -12.62 -3.71
CA PHE A 59 18.57 -11.72 -4.35
C PHE A 59 18.25 -10.23 -4.15
N ALA A 60 17.01 -9.85 -3.89
CA ALA A 60 16.62 -8.45 -3.68
C ALA A 60 17.00 -7.94 -2.28
N LEU A 61 17.14 -8.86 -1.31
CA LEU A 61 17.37 -8.52 0.10
C LEU A 61 18.71 -7.78 0.34
N PRO A 62 19.84 -8.15 -0.31
CA PRO A 62 21.07 -7.36 -0.27
C PRO A 62 20.89 -5.90 -0.71
N SER A 63 20.08 -5.63 -1.75
CA SER A 63 19.86 -4.26 -2.23
C SER A 63 19.12 -3.40 -1.19
N PHE A 64 18.12 -3.95 -0.50
CA PHE A 64 17.47 -3.24 0.62
C PHE A 64 18.46 -2.94 1.75
N LYS A 65 19.33 -3.91 2.08
CA LYS A 65 20.37 -3.72 3.09
C LYS A 65 21.32 -2.58 2.70
N GLU A 66 21.81 -2.59 1.48
CA GLU A 66 22.74 -1.58 0.96
C GLU A 66 22.10 -0.17 0.97
N HIS A 67 20.85 -0.05 0.52
CA HIS A 67 20.13 1.23 0.58
C HIS A 67 19.98 1.76 2.01
N LEU A 68 19.68 0.89 2.98
CA LEU A 68 19.59 1.30 4.39
C LEU A 68 20.96 1.69 4.95
N GLN A 69 22.04 0.97 4.60
CA GLN A 69 23.41 1.32 5.02
C GLN A 69 23.84 2.69 4.50
N ILE A 70 23.49 3.03 3.26
CA ILE A 70 23.73 4.38 2.72
C ILE A 70 22.98 5.42 3.56
N LEU A 71 21.72 5.16 3.92
CA LEU A 71 20.98 6.05 4.82
C LEU A 71 21.66 6.13 6.19
N ASP A 72 22.23 5.04 6.70
CA ASP A 72 22.98 4.96 7.97
C ASP A 72 24.32 5.70 7.98
N GLU A 73 24.80 6.17 6.83
CA GLU A 73 25.99 7.04 6.72
C GLU A 73 25.61 8.54 6.71
N GLU A 74 24.41 8.90 6.25
CA GLU A 74 23.96 10.30 6.09
C GLU A 74 23.69 11.06 7.40
N THR A 75 24.06 12.33 7.57
CA THR A 75 23.83 12.98 8.89
C THR A 75 22.33 13.24 9.19
N ASN A 76 21.52 13.45 8.16
CA ASN A 76 20.08 13.75 8.28
C ASN A 76 19.30 13.17 7.09
N PRO A 77 19.24 11.84 6.94
CA PRO A 77 18.58 11.20 5.80
C PRO A 77 17.09 11.52 5.81
N ARG A 78 16.60 11.96 4.64
CA ARG A 78 15.18 12.24 4.41
C ARG A 78 14.69 11.34 3.29
N VAL A 79 13.64 10.59 3.56
CA VAL A 79 13.06 9.64 2.61
C VAL A 79 11.66 10.11 2.25
N LEU A 80 11.46 10.49 0.98
CA LEU A 80 10.12 10.75 0.47
C LEU A 80 9.35 9.43 0.36
N VAL A 81 8.12 9.39 0.86
CA VAL A 81 7.28 8.19 0.87
C VAL A 81 5.95 8.47 0.16
N ASN A 82 5.55 7.60 -0.76
CA ASN A 82 4.27 7.70 -1.45
C ASN A 82 3.11 7.21 -0.56
N THR A 83 2.83 7.96 0.49
CA THR A 83 1.73 7.70 1.44
C THR A 83 1.19 9.02 1.99
N VAL A 84 0.14 8.95 2.81
CA VAL A 84 -0.37 10.08 3.60
C VAL A 84 -0.33 9.75 5.08
N GLU A 85 -0.14 10.78 5.90
CA GLU A 85 -0.06 10.66 7.36
C GLU A 85 -1.22 9.85 7.94
N GLU A 86 -2.44 10.11 7.48
CA GLU A 86 -3.62 9.45 8.01
C GLU A 86 -3.59 7.92 7.81
N PHE A 87 -2.96 7.43 6.74
CA PHE A 87 -2.95 6.01 6.39
C PHE A 87 -1.96 5.23 7.25
N GLU A 88 -0.80 5.81 7.52
CA GLU A 88 0.33 5.11 8.12
C GLU A 88 0.94 5.90 9.28
N SER A 89 0.08 6.58 10.05
CA SER A 89 0.53 7.47 11.14
C SER A 89 1.43 6.75 12.15
N ASP A 90 1.27 5.46 12.36
CA ASP A 90 2.12 4.71 13.29
C ASP A 90 3.54 4.55 12.75
N ALA A 91 3.68 4.19 11.48
CA ALA A 91 4.98 4.12 10.80
C ALA A 91 5.63 5.51 10.65
N LEU A 92 4.83 6.58 10.57
CA LEU A 92 5.32 7.94 10.34
C LEU A 92 5.57 8.74 11.63
N LYS A 93 4.89 8.42 12.75
CA LYS A 93 4.99 9.10 14.05
C LYS A 93 6.39 9.04 14.63
N ASP A 94 7.09 7.94 14.39
CA ASP A 94 8.49 7.80 14.75
C ASP A 94 9.34 8.46 13.67
N VAL A 95 9.36 9.78 13.68
CA VAL A 95 10.27 10.63 12.89
C VAL A 95 11.76 10.35 13.22
N ASP A 96 12.03 9.42 14.16
CA ASP A 96 13.34 8.90 14.53
C ASP A 96 13.38 7.35 14.55
N VAL A 97 12.78 6.64 13.59
CA VAL A 97 13.15 5.23 13.30
C VAL A 97 14.61 5.23 12.78
N GLY A 98 15.56 5.28 13.72
CA GLY A 98 16.90 5.76 13.39
C GLY A 98 16.87 7.22 12.99
N LYS A 99 18.02 7.78 12.63
CA LYS A 99 18.12 9.18 12.17
C LYS A 99 17.32 9.52 10.88
N ILE A 100 16.44 8.63 10.41
CA ILE A 100 15.74 8.68 9.12
C ILE A 100 14.40 9.37 9.27
N LYS A 101 14.26 10.52 8.60
CA LYS A 101 13.00 11.25 8.52
C LYS A 101 12.22 10.83 7.28
N MET A 102 11.14 10.08 7.48
CA MET A 102 10.16 9.82 6.42
C MET A 102 9.27 11.04 6.18
N ILE A 103 9.03 11.37 4.91
CA ILE A 103 8.24 12.53 4.48
C ILE A 103 7.12 12.03 3.56
N PRO A 104 5.87 11.99 4.03
CA PRO A 104 4.75 11.54 3.21
C PRO A 104 4.41 12.60 2.15
N ILE A 105 4.43 12.20 0.88
CA ILE A 105 4.14 13.06 -0.28
C ILE A 105 3.03 12.50 -1.17
N GLY A 106 2.34 11.46 -0.71
CA GLY A 106 1.37 10.73 -1.51
C GLY A 106 -0.10 11.18 -1.35
N PRO A 107 -1.03 10.43 -1.94
CA PRO A 107 -0.73 9.52 -3.03
C PRO A 107 -0.27 10.31 -4.27
N LEU A 108 0.76 9.83 -4.95
CA LEU A 108 1.29 10.40 -6.19
C LEU A 108 0.37 10.05 -7.37
N ILE A 109 -0.86 10.54 -7.31
CA ILE A 109 -1.84 10.46 -8.39
C ILE A 109 -1.65 11.71 -9.26
N PRO A 110 -1.44 11.55 -10.59
CA PRO A 110 -1.23 12.68 -11.47
C PRO A 110 -2.39 13.68 -11.41
N SER A 111 -2.07 14.98 -11.52
CA SER A 111 -3.04 16.08 -11.37
C SER A 111 -4.22 15.93 -12.32
N ALA A 112 -4.03 15.44 -13.54
CA ALA A 112 -5.12 15.20 -14.50
C ALA A 112 -6.27 14.39 -13.88
N PHE A 113 -5.92 13.42 -13.03
CA PHE A 113 -6.84 12.48 -12.43
C PHE A 113 -7.30 12.87 -11.03
N LEU A 114 -6.52 13.69 -10.34
CA LEU A 114 -6.76 14.05 -8.95
C LEU A 114 -7.60 15.32 -8.80
N ASP A 115 -7.11 16.44 -9.32
CA ASP A 115 -7.74 17.75 -9.18
C ASP A 115 -8.00 18.45 -10.53
N GLY A 116 -7.43 17.94 -11.61
CA GLY A 116 -7.56 18.46 -12.98
C GLY A 116 -6.91 19.82 -13.21
N LYS A 117 -6.05 20.30 -12.30
CA LYS A 117 -5.39 21.61 -12.43
C LYS A 117 -4.32 21.61 -13.52
N ASP A 118 -3.59 20.52 -13.64
CA ASP A 118 -2.66 20.26 -14.73
C ASP A 118 -3.14 19.04 -15.54
N PRO A 119 -3.87 19.27 -16.65
CA PRO A 119 -4.32 18.20 -17.53
C PRO A 119 -3.17 17.48 -18.26
N SER A 120 -1.97 18.06 -18.30
CA SER A 120 -0.80 17.46 -18.96
C SER A 120 -0.03 16.50 -18.05
N ASP A 121 -0.23 16.60 -16.74
CA ASP A 121 0.27 15.64 -15.76
C ASP A 121 -0.61 14.38 -15.77
N THR A 122 -0.34 13.52 -16.76
CA THR A 122 -1.00 12.21 -16.93
C THR A 122 -0.09 11.05 -16.55
N SER A 123 1.18 11.29 -16.22
CA SER A 123 2.16 10.23 -16.02
C SER A 123 2.29 9.80 -14.56
N SER A 124 1.83 8.59 -14.26
CA SER A 124 2.43 7.78 -13.20
C SER A 124 3.63 7.10 -13.85
N GLY A 125 4.86 7.48 -13.51
CA GLY A 125 6.05 7.01 -14.24
C GLY A 125 6.12 5.48 -14.40
N GLY A 126 6.19 4.99 -15.65
CA GLY A 126 6.63 3.63 -15.96
C GLY A 126 5.81 2.75 -16.91
N ASP A 127 4.77 3.21 -17.61
CA ASP A 127 3.92 2.30 -18.41
C ASP A 127 4.50 1.94 -19.79
N VAL A 128 4.52 0.62 -20.10
CA VAL A 128 4.97 0.00 -21.37
C VAL A 128 3.80 -0.39 -22.28
N ILE A 129 2.54 -0.30 -21.81
CA ILE A 129 1.37 -0.74 -22.58
C ILE A 129 0.22 0.26 -22.43
N CYS A 130 -0.07 0.96 -23.53
CA CYS A 130 -1.32 1.69 -23.73
C CYS A 130 -2.31 0.76 -24.44
N VAL A 131 -3.36 0.32 -23.76
CA VAL A 131 -4.50 -0.34 -24.42
C VAL A 131 -5.62 0.67 -24.54
N ASP A 132 -5.77 1.26 -25.71
CA ASP A 132 -6.98 1.99 -26.09
C ASP A 132 -8.11 0.97 -26.24
N SER A 133 -8.92 0.78 -25.20
CA SER A 133 -10.28 0.31 -25.39
C SER A 133 -11.24 1.18 -24.60
N GLU A 134 -11.97 2.04 -25.30
CA GLU A 134 -13.02 2.87 -24.72
C GLU A 134 -14.29 2.05 -24.37
N ASP A 135 -14.38 0.81 -24.87
CA ASP A 135 -15.59 -0.02 -24.86
C ASP A 135 -16.06 -0.47 -23.45
N TYR A 136 -15.16 -0.56 -22.47
CA TYR A 136 -15.55 -1.09 -21.15
C TYR A 136 -16.30 -0.08 -20.29
N HIS A 137 -16.15 1.23 -20.55
CA HIS A 137 -16.89 2.27 -19.83
C HIS A 137 -18.38 2.21 -20.16
N GLU A 138 -18.75 2.10 -21.43
CA GLU A 138 -20.14 1.90 -21.85
C GLU A 138 -20.71 0.59 -21.28
N TRP A 139 -19.90 -0.48 -21.25
CA TRP A 139 -20.31 -1.73 -20.63
C TRP A 139 -20.56 -1.60 -19.13
N LEU A 140 -19.73 -0.83 -18.42
CA LEU A 140 -19.88 -0.54 -16.98
C LEU A 140 -21.14 0.28 -16.70
N ASP A 141 -21.43 1.29 -17.52
CA ASP A 141 -22.61 2.16 -17.38
C ASP A 141 -23.94 1.38 -17.48
N LEU A 142 -23.93 0.21 -18.13
CA LEU A 142 -25.08 -0.69 -18.24
C LEU A 142 -25.27 -1.61 -17.02
N LYS A 143 -24.37 -1.59 -16.04
CA LYS A 143 -24.43 -2.48 -14.86
C LYS A 143 -25.06 -1.78 -13.66
N GLY A 144 -25.61 -2.59 -12.74
CA GLY A 144 -26.14 -2.07 -11.49
C GLY A 144 -25.02 -1.52 -10.61
N GLU A 145 -25.33 -0.54 -9.77
CA GLU A 145 -24.37 -0.01 -8.80
C GLU A 145 -23.79 -1.15 -7.93
N SER A 146 -22.47 -1.14 -7.77
CA SER A 146 -21.73 -2.16 -6.99
C SER A 146 -21.94 -3.61 -7.45
N SER A 147 -22.34 -3.85 -8.71
CA SER A 147 -22.60 -5.21 -9.23
C SER A 147 -21.43 -5.82 -10.01
N VAL A 148 -20.33 -5.08 -10.20
CA VAL A 148 -19.19 -5.50 -11.02
C VAL A 148 -17.98 -5.74 -10.14
N VAL A 149 -17.24 -6.81 -10.44
CA VAL A 149 -15.92 -7.08 -9.87
C VAL A 149 -14.87 -6.68 -10.88
N TYR A 150 -14.04 -5.71 -10.52
CA TYR A 150 -12.80 -5.42 -11.25
C TYR A 150 -11.70 -6.33 -10.72
N VAL A 151 -11.00 -7.02 -11.62
CA VAL A 151 -9.88 -7.91 -11.28
C VAL A 151 -8.62 -7.38 -11.95
N SER A 152 -7.60 -7.13 -11.14
CA SER A 152 -6.26 -6.76 -11.59
C SER A 152 -5.24 -7.31 -10.62
N PHE A 153 -4.11 -7.79 -11.17
CA PHE A 153 -2.98 -8.31 -10.40
C PHE A 153 -1.78 -7.36 -10.43
N GLY A 154 -2.06 -6.07 -10.60
CA GLY A 154 -1.04 -5.08 -10.87
C GLY A 154 -0.93 -4.85 -12.36
N THR A 155 -0.55 -3.62 -12.66
CA THR A 155 -0.78 -3.02 -13.94
C THR A 155 0.57 -2.86 -14.62
N LEU A 156 1.32 -1.84 -14.25
CA LEU A 156 1.56 -0.81 -15.23
C LEU A 156 0.53 -0.80 -16.38
N ALA A 157 -0.58 -0.12 -16.13
CA ALA A 157 -1.81 -0.07 -16.92
C ALA A 157 -2.46 1.26 -16.56
N ILE A 158 -2.81 1.95 -17.62
CA ILE A 158 -3.28 3.32 -17.60
C ILE A 158 -4.79 3.28 -17.37
N LEU A 159 -5.26 3.94 -16.31
CA LEU A 159 -6.69 4.07 -16.01
C LEU A 159 -7.17 5.47 -16.39
N SER A 160 -8.38 5.56 -16.95
CA SER A 160 -9.01 6.86 -17.22
C SER A 160 -9.36 7.57 -15.90
N LYS A 161 -9.57 8.89 -15.96
CA LYS A 161 -10.01 9.68 -14.79
C LYS A 161 -11.26 9.13 -14.14
N LYS A 162 -12.28 8.82 -14.96
CA LYS A 162 -13.53 8.22 -14.49
C LYS A 162 -13.23 6.91 -13.77
N GLN A 163 -12.41 6.04 -14.35
CA GLN A 163 -12.06 4.75 -13.74
C GLN A 163 -11.30 4.89 -12.42
N MET A 164 -10.34 5.82 -12.34
CA MET A 164 -9.62 6.07 -11.09
C MET A 164 -10.54 6.63 -10.01
N ASP A 165 -11.45 7.53 -10.38
CA ASP A 165 -12.43 8.05 -9.44
C ASP A 165 -13.35 6.94 -8.91
N GLU A 166 -13.72 5.95 -9.72
CA GLU A 166 -14.48 4.77 -9.32
C GLU A 166 -13.65 3.82 -8.43
N ILE A 167 -12.43 3.48 -8.81
CA ILE A 167 -11.61 2.50 -8.07
C ILE A 167 -11.09 3.06 -6.73
N ALA A 168 -10.95 4.37 -6.59
CA ALA A 168 -10.41 5.00 -5.37
C ALA A 168 -11.24 4.78 -4.09
N TRP A 169 -12.43 4.18 -4.16
CA TRP A 169 -13.32 3.98 -3.00
C TRP A 169 -14.05 2.63 -2.99
N VAL A 170 -13.70 1.71 -3.87
CA VAL A 170 -14.25 0.35 -3.82
C VAL A 170 -13.52 -0.49 -2.77
N PRO A 171 -14.25 -1.31 -2.00
CA PRO A 171 -13.59 -2.30 -1.16
C PRO A 171 -12.76 -3.29 -1.99
N MET A 172 -11.66 -3.76 -1.41
CA MET A 172 -10.73 -4.65 -2.09
C MET A 172 -10.85 -6.09 -1.58
N VAL A 173 -10.75 -7.06 -2.49
CA VAL A 173 -10.36 -8.43 -2.12
C VAL A 173 -8.87 -8.57 -2.44
N ALA A 174 -8.03 -8.63 -1.41
CA ALA A 174 -6.60 -8.73 -1.55
C ALA A 174 -6.19 -10.20 -1.77
N PHE A 175 -5.49 -10.47 -2.88
CA PHE A 175 -4.90 -11.77 -3.18
C PHE A 175 -3.36 -11.66 -3.26
N PRO A 176 -2.68 -11.53 -2.10
CA PRO A 176 -1.24 -11.26 -2.09
C PRO A 176 -0.44 -12.43 -2.68
N GLN A 177 0.47 -12.12 -3.60
CA GLN A 177 1.34 -13.10 -4.27
C GLN A 177 2.78 -13.07 -3.73
N TRP A 178 3.41 -11.91 -3.65
CA TRP A 178 4.83 -11.75 -3.28
C TRP A 178 5.14 -10.30 -2.90
N THR A 179 6.40 -10.01 -2.55
CA THR A 179 6.92 -8.68 -2.16
C THR A 179 6.23 -8.13 -0.91
N ASP A 180 5.82 -6.87 -0.93
CA ASP A 180 5.11 -6.17 0.14
C ASP A 180 3.60 -6.46 0.14
N GLN A 181 3.08 -7.23 -0.82
CA GLN A 181 1.63 -7.45 -0.95
C GLN A 181 1.02 -8.12 0.29
N THR A 182 1.76 -8.99 0.98
CA THR A 182 1.33 -9.60 2.25
C THR A 182 1.14 -8.56 3.35
N THR A 183 2.08 -7.62 3.48
CA THR A 183 1.97 -6.48 4.39
C THR A 183 0.83 -5.55 3.97
N ASN A 184 0.69 -5.26 2.68
CA ASN A 184 -0.41 -4.42 2.19
C ASN A 184 -1.78 -5.08 2.47
N ALA A 185 -1.91 -6.40 2.32
CA ALA A 185 -3.15 -7.12 2.64
C ALA A 185 -3.49 -7.01 4.13
N LYS A 186 -2.49 -7.11 5.01
CA LYS A 186 -2.63 -6.87 6.45
C LYS A 186 -3.14 -5.46 6.75
N LEU A 187 -2.57 -4.45 6.10
CA LEU A 187 -3.02 -3.06 6.25
C LEU A 187 -4.47 -2.88 5.76
N ILE A 188 -4.80 -3.44 4.59
CA ILE A 188 -6.14 -3.36 3.99
C ILE A 188 -7.22 -3.98 4.88
N GLU A 189 -6.94 -5.17 5.43
CA GLU A 189 -7.93 -5.95 6.19
C GLU A 189 -8.06 -5.48 7.63
N ASP A 190 -6.94 -5.35 8.35
CA ASP A 190 -6.95 -5.17 9.80
C ASP A 190 -6.85 -3.72 10.23
N VAL A 191 -6.05 -2.92 9.50
CA VAL A 191 -5.73 -1.53 9.89
C VAL A 191 -6.72 -0.55 9.27
N TRP A 192 -6.77 -0.51 7.94
CA TRP A 192 -7.64 0.41 7.19
C TRP A 192 -9.07 -0.11 7.08
N LYS A 193 -9.25 -1.43 7.19
CA LYS A 193 -10.54 -2.12 7.07
C LYS A 193 -11.29 -1.68 5.81
N THR A 194 -10.57 -1.64 4.69
CA THR A 194 -11.10 -1.29 3.36
C THR A 194 -11.25 -2.51 2.46
N GLY A 195 -10.82 -3.68 2.91
CA GLY A 195 -10.97 -4.91 2.16
C GLY A 195 -10.93 -6.14 3.05
N VAL A 196 -10.86 -7.29 2.39
CA VAL A 196 -10.62 -8.60 2.99
C VAL A 196 -9.45 -9.26 2.28
N ARG A 197 -8.71 -10.10 3.00
CA ARG A 197 -7.64 -10.91 2.43
C ARG A 197 -8.16 -12.30 2.09
N MET A 198 -7.71 -12.85 0.97
CA MET A 198 -7.90 -14.27 0.65
C MET A 198 -6.92 -15.13 1.43
N ASP A 199 -7.44 -16.15 2.09
CA ASP A 199 -6.66 -17.14 2.80
C ASP A 199 -6.14 -18.25 1.87
N ARG A 200 -4.91 -18.69 2.12
CA ARG A 200 -4.30 -19.85 1.45
C ARG A 200 -4.46 -21.08 2.34
N ASP A 201 -4.68 -22.23 1.72
CA ASP A 201 -4.64 -23.51 2.41
C ASP A 201 -3.20 -23.95 2.74
N GLU A 202 -3.06 -25.16 3.28
CA GLU A 202 -1.77 -25.73 3.68
C GLU A 202 -0.80 -25.90 2.48
N ASP A 203 -1.32 -26.06 1.27
CA ASP A 203 -0.56 -26.15 0.03
C ASP A 203 -0.23 -24.77 -0.58
N GLY A 204 -0.64 -23.69 0.10
CA GLY A 204 -0.46 -22.33 -0.38
C GLY A 204 -1.45 -21.92 -1.48
N ILE A 205 -2.53 -22.68 -1.68
CA ILE A 205 -3.52 -22.46 -2.74
C ILE A 205 -4.75 -21.72 -2.20
N VAL A 206 -5.25 -20.75 -2.96
CA VAL A 206 -6.55 -20.13 -2.68
C VAL A 206 -7.64 -20.91 -3.42
N LYS A 207 -8.54 -21.54 -2.67
CA LYS A 207 -9.62 -22.36 -3.24
C LYS A 207 -10.78 -21.51 -3.74
N ALA A 208 -11.60 -22.09 -4.62
CA ALA A 208 -12.76 -21.41 -5.19
C ALA A 208 -13.77 -20.99 -4.11
N GLU A 209 -13.91 -21.77 -3.05
CA GLU A 209 -14.77 -21.48 -1.90
C GLU A 209 -14.32 -20.20 -1.19
N GLU A 210 -13.00 -20.00 -1.08
CA GLU A 210 -12.43 -18.83 -0.44
C GLU A 210 -12.62 -17.57 -1.31
N ILE A 211 -12.39 -17.68 -2.61
CA ILE A 211 -12.68 -16.59 -3.56
C ILE A 211 -14.15 -16.17 -3.44
N ARG A 212 -15.07 -17.14 -3.43
CA ARG A 212 -16.51 -16.88 -3.27
C ARG A 212 -16.80 -16.18 -1.94
N ARG A 213 -16.27 -16.69 -0.82
CA ARG A 213 -16.46 -16.11 0.51
C ARG A 213 -16.03 -14.64 0.55
N CYS A 214 -14.83 -14.32 0.05
CA CYS A 214 -14.33 -12.95 0.03
C CYS A 214 -15.20 -12.03 -0.84
N LEU A 215 -15.63 -12.50 -2.02
CA LEU A 215 -16.53 -11.74 -2.89
C LEU A 215 -17.88 -11.48 -2.22
N GLU A 216 -18.46 -12.48 -1.55
CA GLU A 216 -19.72 -12.31 -0.81
C GLU A 216 -19.57 -11.32 0.35
N LEU A 217 -18.44 -11.33 1.06
CA LEU A 217 -18.16 -10.37 2.14
C LEU A 217 -18.04 -8.93 1.63
N VAL A 218 -17.42 -8.73 0.47
CA VAL A 218 -17.20 -7.39 -0.11
C VAL A 218 -18.46 -6.88 -0.84
N MET A 219 -19.10 -7.72 -1.65
CA MET A 219 -20.25 -7.35 -2.48
C MET A 219 -21.59 -7.47 -1.74
N GLY A 220 -21.61 -8.13 -0.58
CA GLY A 220 -22.82 -8.33 0.21
C GLY A 220 -23.42 -7.02 0.74
N LYS A 221 -24.58 -7.16 1.40
CA LYS A 221 -25.30 -6.07 2.10
C LYS A 221 -25.18 -6.19 3.63
N GLY A 222 -24.28 -7.04 4.11
CA GLY A 222 -24.04 -7.24 5.53
C GLY A 222 -23.25 -6.09 6.16
N GLU A 223 -23.22 -6.07 7.48
CA GLU A 223 -22.52 -5.04 8.27
C GLU A 223 -21.05 -4.88 7.86
N LYS A 224 -20.36 -6.00 7.59
CA LYS A 224 -18.97 -5.99 7.14
C LYS A 224 -18.80 -5.24 5.82
N ALA A 225 -19.62 -5.53 4.82
CA ALA A 225 -19.56 -4.87 3.52
C ALA A 225 -19.80 -3.35 3.62
N GLU A 226 -20.76 -2.93 4.46
CA GLU A 226 -21.01 -1.53 4.76
C GLU A 226 -19.85 -0.87 5.50
N GLU A 227 -19.18 -1.60 6.39
CA GLU A 227 -17.96 -1.14 7.04
C GLU A 227 -16.86 -0.83 6.03
N LEU A 228 -16.58 -1.78 5.14
CA LEU A 228 -15.52 -1.64 4.13
C LEU A 228 -15.79 -0.44 3.20
N ARG A 229 -17.03 -0.29 2.71
CA ARG A 229 -17.43 0.84 1.84
C ARG A 229 -17.29 2.19 2.55
N ARG A 230 -17.72 2.28 3.81
CA ARG A 230 -17.63 3.52 4.59
C ARG A 230 -16.18 3.90 4.82
N ASN A 231 -15.33 2.93 5.17
CA ASN A 231 -13.91 3.16 5.39
C ASN A 231 -13.24 3.58 4.09
N ALA A 232 -13.47 2.89 2.97
CA ALA A 232 -12.90 3.26 1.67
C ALA A 232 -13.24 4.70 1.28
N LYS A 233 -14.50 5.13 1.48
CA LYS A 233 -14.92 6.54 1.27
C LYS A 233 -14.21 7.52 2.22
N LYS A 234 -14.07 7.15 3.50
CA LYS A 234 -13.34 7.96 4.49
C LYS A 234 -11.88 8.15 4.07
N TRP A 235 -11.19 7.08 3.70
CA TRP A 235 -9.80 7.10 3.26
C TRP A 235 -9.59 7.90 1.98
N LYS A 236 -10.47 7.76 0.98
CA LYS A 236 -10.49 8.63 -0.22
C LYS A 236 -10.56 10.11 0.15
N SER A 237 -11.33 10.47 1.18
CA SER A 237 -11.46 11.86 1.61
C SER A 237 -10.17 12.41 2.24
N PHE A 238 -9.39 11.60 2.96
CA PHE A 238 -8.10 11.99 3.49
C PHE A 238 -7.06 12.16 2.38
N ALA A 239 -6.95 11.17 1.49
CA ALA A 239 -6.05 11.23 0.34
C ALA A 239 -6.29 12.52 -0.49
N ARG A 240 -7.55 12.81 -0.84
CA ARG A 240 -7.92 14.04 -1.57
C ARG A 240 -7.63 15.33 -0.80
N LYS A 241 -7.65 15.33 0.54
CA LYS A 241 -7.32 16.53 1.34
C LYS A 241 -5.80 16.74 1.42
N ALA A 242 -5.04 15.67 1.55
CA ALA A 242 -3.58 15.71 1.71
C ALA A 242 -2.88 16.28 0.47
N VAL A 243 -3.34 15.91 -0.72
CA VAL A 243 -2.75 16.28 -2.03
C VAL A 243 -3.24 17.59 -2.61
N LYS A 244 -4.35 18.14 -2.11
CA LYS A 244 -4.81 19.47 -2.55
C LYS A 244 -3.75 20.52 -2.23
N GLU A 245 -3.76 21.61 -2.99
CA GLU A 245 -2.95 22.79 -2.69
C GLU A 245 -3.15 23.25 -1.22
N GLY A 246 -2.04 23.38 -0.49
CA GLY A 246 -2.04 23.68 0.94
C GLY A 246 -2.33 22.47 1.85
N GLY A 247 -2.56 21.29 1.29
CA GLY A 247 -2.67 20.02 1.99
C GLY A 247 -1.32 19.53 2.53
N SER A 248 -1.34 18.46 3.34
CA SER A 248 -0.15 17.93 4.00
C SER A 248 0.91 17.46 3.00
N SER A 249 0.55 16.69 1.98
CA SER A 249 1.47 16.18 0.96
C SER A 249 2.04 17.30 0.08
N ASP A 250 1.20 18.26 -0.34
CA ASP A 250 1.65 19.45 -1.08
C ASP A 250 2.67 20.27 -0.27
N LYS A 251 2.36 20.54 1.01
CA LYS A 251 3.29 21.23 1.92
C LYS A 251 4.59 20.46 2.13
N ASN A 252 4.50 19.14 2.34
CA ASN A 252 5.67 18.29 2.57
C ASN A 252 6.60 18.30 1.36
N LEU A 253 6.06 18.15 0.15
CA LEU A 253 6.84 18.21 -1.08
C LEU A 253 7.48 19.58 -1.28
N ARG A 254 6.72 20.68 -1.12
CA ARG A 254 7.26 22.04 -1.21
C ARG A 254 8.38 22.28 -0.20
N ASN A 255 8.17 21.90 1.06
CA ASN A 255 9.17 22.05 2.11
C ASN A 255 10.44 21.24 1.82
N PHE A 256 10.29 20.02 1.30
CA PHE A 256 11.42 19.20 0.88
C PHE A 256 12.22 19.88 -0.23
N LEU A 257 11.55 20.33 -1.30
CA LEU A 257 12.19 21.05 -2.40
C LEU A 257 12.89 22.32 -1.92
N HIS A 258 12.23 23.12 -1.08
CA HIS A 258 12.83 24.32 -0.49
C HIS A 258 14.12 24.02 0.29
N ALA A 259 14.17 22.90 1.01
CA ALA A 259 15.35 22.49 1.77
C ALA A 259 16.45 21.81 0.92
N CYS A 260 16.17 21.46 -0.34
CA CYS A 260 17.18 20.98 -1.28
C CYS A 260 17.84 22.13 -2.05
N TYR A 261 17.11 23.23 -2.28
CA TYR A 261 17.57 24.38 -3.06
C TYR A 261 18.12 25.54 -2.20
N ASN A 262 17.97 25.49 -0.88
CA ASN A 262 18.51 26.46 0.08
C ASN A 262 19.26 25.74 1.18
#